data_AF-A0A8B9FSF0-F1
#
_entry.id   AF-A0A8B9FSF0-F1
#
_cell.length_a   1.000
_cell.length_b   1.000
_cell.length_c   1.000
_cell.angle_alpha   90.00
_cell.angle_beta   90.00
_cell.angle_gamma   90.00
#
_symmetry.space_group_name_H-M   'P 1'
#
loop_
_entity.id
_entity.type
_entity.pdbx_description
1 polymer ?
#
loop_
_entity_poly.entity_id
_entity_poly.type
_entity_poly.pdbx_seq_one_letter_code
_entity_poly.pdbx_strand_id
1 'polypeptide(L)'
;MPTSLFVPQVHACIKEIFQAEELLHVEEVGVSPGAGPRTSDCYRTSAALPGRFQQPDRFCGYGKPEPHPRYRTTNQTYGSRAPTVHEVPTSFHITPHAFTRIQGMGGPYRNCGLNTALEKSHVTGPGNFITASECLDFHPSYNPKGPSHC
;
A
#
# COMPACT_ATOMS: atom_id res chain seq x y z
N MET A 1 -6.59 66.91 22.74
CA MET A 1 -7.87 66.91 21.98
C MET A 1 -7.69 67.85 20.79
N PRO A 2 -8.12 67.56 19.54
CA PRO A 2 -9.01 66.49 19.04
C PRO A 2 -8.36 65.60 17.93
N THR A 3 -8.65 64.29 17.90
CA THR A 3 -9.53 63.52 16.97
C THR A 3 -8.89 63.03 15.66
N SER A 4 -8.64 61.72 15.65
CA SER A 4 -8.53 60.83 14.48
C SER A 4 -9.86 60.67 13.77
N LEU A 5 -9.95 60.87 12.45
CA LEU A 5 -10.98 60.28 11.58
C LEU A 5 -10.57 60.45 10.10
N PHE A 6 -9.95 59.45 9.45
CA PHE A 6 -10.04 59.30 7.99
C PHE A 6 -9.47 57.96 7.45
N VAL A 7 -9.98 56.79 7.85
CA VAL A 7 -9.88 55.59 6.98
C VAL A 7 -11.04 54.62 7.26
N PRO A 8 -12.16 54.71 6.52
CA PRO A 8 -12.96 53.49 6.33
C PRO A 8 -13.34 53.21 4.87
N GLN A 9 -12.87 53.98 3.88
CA GLN A 9 -13.36 53.82 2.50
C GLN A 9 -12.65 52.72 1.67
N VAL A 10 -11.40 52.37 1.97
CA VAL A 10 -10.62 51.45 1.11
C VAL A 10 -10.92 49.96 1.35
N HIS A 11 -11.39 49.59 2.53
CA HIS A 11 -11.67 48.18 2.86
C HIS A 11 -13.03 47.69 2.32
N ALA A 12 -13.95 48.61 2.01
CA ALA A 12 -15.23 48.26 1.38
C ALA A 12 -15.06 47.94 -0.11
N CYS A 13 -14.23 48.72 -0.84
CA CYS A 13 -14.02 48.55 -2.28
C CYS A 13 -13.35 47.21 -2.65
N ILE A 14 -12.44 46.70 -1.81
CA ILE A 14 -11.74 45.43 -2.08
C ILE A 14 -12.68 44.21 -1.96
N LYS A 15 -13.74 44.29 -1.14
CA LYS A 15 -14.72 43.20 -1.01
C LYS A 15 -15.65 43.11 -2.21
N GLU A 16 -16.02 44.23 -2.83
CA GLU A 16 -16.86 44.21 -4.04
C GLU A 16 -16.13 43.63 -5.25
N ILE A 17 -14.81 43.85 -5.36
CA ILE A 17 -14.00 43.30 -6.45
C ILE A 17 -13.93 41.75 -6.38
N PHE A 18 -13.99 41.16 -5.18
CA PHE A 18 -13.98 39.71 -5.00
C PHE A 18 -15.34 39.04 -5.22
N GLN A 19 -16.44 39.80 -5.26
CA GLN A 19 -17.80 39.29 -5.38
C GLN A 19 -18.31 39.24 -6.84
N ALA A 20 -17.60 39.86 -7.79
CA ALA A 20 -18.07 40.06 -9.16
C ALA A 20 -17.48 39.08 -10.20
N GLU A 21 -16.54 38.20 -9.83
CA GLU A 21 -16.00 37.15 -10.72
C GLU A 21 -16.81 35.84 -10.70
N GLU A 22 -17.87 35.75 -9.90
CA GLU A 22 -18.71 34.55 -9.75
C GLU A 22 -19.97 34.55 -10.64
N LEU A 23 -19.93 35.07 -11.88
CA LEU A 23 -21.11 34.97 -12.78
C LEU A 23 -20.78 34.88 -14.27
N LEU A 24 -19.93 33.92 -14.66
CA LEU A 24 -19.98 33.36 -16.01
C LEU A 24 -19.53 31.90 -15.91
N HIS A 25 -20.45 30.94 -16.10
CA HIS A 25 -20.27 29.74 -16.95
C HIS A 25 -21.59 28.94 -17.06
N VAL A 26 -22.22 29.12 -18.22
CA VAL A 26 -22.84 28.13 -19.13
C VAL A 26 -23.73 27.00 -18.56
N GLU A 27 -25.02 27.13 -18.91
CA GLU A 27 -26.06 26.13 -19.17
C GLU A 27 -25.77 24.64 -18.88
N GLU A 28 -26.43 24.13 -17.84
CA GLU A 28 -26.43 22.76 -17.34
C GLU A 28 -27.26 21.81 -18.25
N VAL A 29 -26.61 20.81 -18.85
CA VAL A 29 -27.28 19.59 -19.36
C VAL A 29 -27.20 18.54 -18.25
N GLY A 30 -28.37 18.15 -17.74
CA GLY A 30 -28.54 17.40 -16.49
C GLY A 30 -27.65 16.16 -16.32
N VAL A 31 -26.68 16.29 -15.41
CA VAL A 31 -25.96 15.20 -14.75
C VAL A 31 -25.89 15.56 -13.26
N SER A 32 -26.11 14.59 -12.37
CA SER A 32 -26.20 14.79 -10.91
C SER A 32 -25.08 15.68 -10.35
N PRO A 33 -25.37 16.62 -9.42
CA PRO A 33 -24.42 17.62 -8.97
C PRO A 33 -23.35 16.96 -8.08
N GLY A 34 -22.08 17.04 -8.48
CA GLY A 34 -20.95 16.84 -7.57
C GLY A 34 -19.89 15.81 -7.93
N ALA A 35 -19.90 15.20 -9.12
CA ALA A 35 -18.80 14.32 -9.55
C ALA A 35 -18.46 14.59 -11.01
N GLY A 36 -17.20 14.95 -11.30
CA GLY A 36 -16.73 15.11 -12.67
C GLY A 36 -16.57 13.76 -13.39
N PRO A 37 -16.01 13.77 -14.62
CA PRO A 37 -16.09 12.65 -15.53
C PRO A 37 -15.40 11.40 -14.97
N ARG A 38 -16.11 10.27 -14.99
CA ARG A 38 -15.57 8.99 -14.53
C ARG A 38 -14.80 8.31 -15.66
N THR A 39 -13.74 7.59 -15.31
CA THR A 39 -12.93 6.88 -16.30
C THR A 39 -13.66 5.75 -16.99
N SER A 40 -14.61 5.10 -16.29
CA SER A 40 -15.46 4.05 -16.85
C SER A 40 -16.39 4.54 -17.95
N ASP A 41 -16.67 5.84 -17.98
CA ASP A 41 -17.61 6.43 -18.94
C ASP A 41 -16.90 6.69 -20.28
N CYS A 42 -15.59 6.94 -20.24
CA CYS A 42 -14.76 7.16 -21.43
C CYS A 42 -14.04 5.89 -21.91
N TYR A 43 -13.65 5.00 -20.99
CA TYR A 43 -12.82 3.84 -21.27
C TYR A 43 -13.36 2.58 -20.62
N ARG A 44 -13.06 1.43 -21.24
CA ARG A 44 -13.30 0.13 -20.63
C ARG A 44 -12.30 -0.12 -19.50
N THR A 45 -12.78 -0.08 -18.27
CA THR A 45 -11.98 -0.31 -17.05
C THR A 45 -12.14 -1.73 -16.50
N SER A 46 -11.13 -2.23 -15.77
CA SER A 46 -11.26 -3.50 -15.06
C SER A 46 -12.15 -3.37 -13.82
N ALA A 47 -12.86 -4.44 -13.45
CA ALA A 47 -13.72 -4.46 -12.26
C ALA A 47 -12.95 -4.29 -10.94
N ALA A 48 -11.65 -4.62 -10.94
CA ALA A 48 -10.75 -4.50 -9.80
C ALA A 48 -10.07 -3.12 -9.69
N LEU A 49 -10.43 -2.15 -10.55
CA LEU A 49 -9.82 -0.83 -10.53
C LEU A 49 -10.21 -0.08 -9.24
N PRO A 50 -9.25 0.39 -8.43
CA PRO A 50 -9.57 1.18 -7.25
C PRO A 50 -10.37 2.45 -7.59
N GLY A 51 -11.40 2.76 -6.78
CA GLY A 51 -12.29 3.90 -7.04
C GLY A 51 -11.59 5.27 -7.15
N ARG A 52 -10.39 5.43 -6.56
CA ARG A 52 -9.56 6.64 -6.74
C ARG A 52 -9.11 6.88 -8.18
N PHE A 53 -8.90 5.81 -8.96
CA PHE A 53 -8.57 5.92 -10.38
C PHE A 53 -9.83 5.99 -11.23
N GLN A 54 -11.01 5.71 -10.67
CA GLN A 54 -12.27 5.85 -11.37
C GLN A 54 -12.76 7.30 -11.42
N GLN A 55 -12.36 8.11 -10.43
CA GLN A 55 -12.71 9.52 -10.30
C GLN A 55 -11.43 10.34 -10.17
N PRO A 56 -10.90 10.92 -11.26
CA PRO A 56 -9.67 11.70 -11.22
C PRO A 56 -9.78 12.94 -10.33
N ASP A 57 -10.97 13.51 -10.17
CA ASP A 57 -11.21 14.68 -9.30
C ASP A 57 -10.91 14.41 -7.83
N ARG A 58 -10.84 13.14 -7.43
CA ARG A 58 -10.46 12.74 -6.07
C ARG A 58 -8.98 13.02 -5.77
N PHE A 59 -8.16 13.28 -6.79
CA PHE A 59 -6.78 13.68 -6.62
C PHE A 59 -6.67 15.16 -6.25
N CYS A 60 -6.47 15.44 -4.96
CA CYS A 60 -6.27 16.79 -4.45
C CYS A 60 -4.81 17.25 -4.52
N GLY A 61 -4.58 18.57 -4.55
CA GLY A 61 -3.25 19.17 -4.35
C GLY A 61 -2.52 19.63 -5.62
N TYR A 62 -3.08 19.34 -6.78
CA TYR A 62 -2.68 19.89 -8.08
C TYR A 62 -3.29 21.29 -8.28
N GLY A 63 -2.82 22.05 -9.28
CA GLY A 63 -3.42 23.34 -9.61
C GLY A 63 -3.21 24.39 -8.53
N LYS A 64 -1.98 24.54 -8.01
CA LYS A 64 -1.67 25.62 -7.07
C LYS A 64 -1.94 26.98 -7.75
N PRO A 65 -2.48 27.97 -7.00
CA PRO A 65 -2.73 29.28 -7.54
C PRO A 65 -1.45 29.85 -8.13
N GLU A 66 -1.60 30.41 -9.33
CA GLU A 66 -0.47 30.76 -10.17
C GLU A 66 0.37 31.85 -9.47
N PRO A 67 1.64 31.57 -9.15
CA PRO A 67 2.49 32.55 -8.49
C PRO A 67 2.72 33.74 -9.42
N HIS A 68 3.00 34.88 -8.80
CA HIS A 68 3.24 36.14 -9.49
C HIS A 68 4.15 35.92 -10.72
N PRO A 69 3.81 36.41 -11.93
CA PRO A 69 4.51 36.06 -13.17
C PRO A 69 6.04 36.27 -13.13
N ARG A 70 6.50 37.27 -12.35
CA ARG A 70 7.94 37.56 -12.12
C ARG A 70 8.67 36.53 -11.26
N TYR A 71 7.98 35.76 -10.43
CA TYR A 71 8.56 34.80 -9.47
C TYR A 71 8.19 33.37 -9.83
N ARG A 72 8.44 32.99 -11.08
CA ARG A 72 8.27 31.61 -11.56
C ARG A 72 9.57 30.86 -11.61
N THR A 73 9.49 29.58 -11.26
CA THR A 73 10.60 28.63 -11.43
C THR A 73 10.13 27.48 -12.31
N THR A 74 11.07 26.83 -12.99
CA THR A 74 10.77 25.68 -13.86
C THR A 74 10.15 24.51 -13.08
N ASN A 75 10.54 24.34 -11.82
CA ASN A 75 10.02 23.29 -10.92
C ASN A 75 8.51 23.47 -10.62
N GLN A 76 7.97 24.68 -10.70
CA GLN A 76 6.53 24.93 -10.50
C GLN A 76 5.66 24.29 -11.60
N THR A 77 6.25 23.95 -12.76
CA THR A 77 5.55 23.23 -13.84
C THR A 77 5.13 21.84 -13.38
N TYR A 78 5.97 21.17 -12.57
CA TYR A 78 5.67 19.84 -12.05
C TYR A 78 4.51 19.91 -11.03
N GLY A 79 3.49 19.06 -11.21
CA GLY A 79 2.32 19.03 -10.33
C GLY A 79 1.37 20.24 -10.46
N SER A 80 1.61 21.14 -11.42
CA SER A 80 0.72 22.28 -11.69
C SER A 80 -0.63 21.86 -12.28
N ARG A 81 -0.67 20.76 -13.04
CA ARG A 81 -1.88 20.28 -13.74
C ARG A 81 -2.48 19.10 -12.98
N ALA A 82 -3.80 19.11 -12.82
CA ALA A 82 -4.53 18.00 -12.23
C ALA A 82 -4.61 16.82 -13.21
N PRO A 83 -4.58 15.57 -12.70
CA PRO A 83 -4.69 14.40 -13.54
C PRO A 83 -6.07 14.30 -14.19
N THR A 84 -6.12 13.85 -15.44
CA THR A 84 -7.37 13.69 -16.21
C THR A 84 -7.73 12.23 -16.44
N VAL A 85 -8.95 11.96 -16.93
CA VAL A 85 -9.44 10.61 -17.29
C VAL A 85 -8.52 9.89 -18.29
N HIS A 86 -7.81 10.64 -19.13
CA HIS A 86 -6.93 10.09 -20.16
C HIS A 86 -5.53 9.73 -19.65
N GLU A 87 -5.15 10.23 -18.47
CA GLU A 87 -3.83 10.02 -17.88
C GLU A 87 -3.82 8.89 -16.84
N VAL A 88 -4.98 8.61 -16.24
CA VAL A 88 -5.15 7.57 -15.22
C VAL A 88 -5.25 6.16 -15.83
N PRO A 89 -4.77 5.12 -15.13
CA PRO A 89 -4.75 3.76 -15.66
C PRO A 89 -6.15 3.11 -15.71
N THR A 90 -6.39 2.29 -16.72
CA THR A 90 -7.65 1.51 -16.87
C THR A 90 -7.66 0.18 -16.11
N SER A 91 -6.48 -0.30 -15.69
CA SER A 91 -6.32 -1.49 -14.85
C SER A 91 -5.16 -1.30 -13.87
N PHE A 92 -5.26 -1.91 -12.69
CA PHE A 92 -4.27 -1.76 -11.63
C PHE A 92 -4.06 -3.09 -10.91
N HIS A 93 -2.88 -3.67 -11.08
CA HIS A 93 -2.52 -4.98 -10.54
C HIS A 93 -1.49 -4.79 -9.42
N ILE A 94 -1.94 -4.89 -8.17
CA ILE A 94 -1.08 -4.88 -6.98
C ILE A 94 -0.81 -6.32 -6.53
N THR A 95 0.41 -6.57 -6.06
CA THR A 95 0.72 -7.74 -5.24
C THR A 95 0.24 -7.51 -3.80
N PRO A 96 -0.75 -8.26 -3.30
CA PRO A 96 -1.22 -8.08 -1.93
C PRO A 96 -0.19 -8.58 -0.93
N HIS A 97 0.24 -7.71 -0.02
CA HIS A 97 1.18 -8.07 1.06
C HIS A 97 0.48 -8.47 2.37
N ALA A 98 -0.83 -8.74 2.35
CA ALA A 98 -1.60 -9.04 3.55
C ALA A 98 -1.06 -10.27 4.31
N PHE A 99 -0.76 -11.35 3.59
CA PHE A 99 -0.18 -12.57 4.16
C PHE A 99 1.20 -12.32 4.77
N THR A 100 2.11 -11.74 3.99
CA THR A 100 3.47 -11.45 4.43
C THR A 100 3.51 -10.47 5.60
N ARG A 101 2.58 -9.51 5.66
CA ARG A 101 2.47 -8.59 6.80
C ARG A 101 2.18 -9.33 8.09
N ILE A 102 1.25 -10.29 8.06
CA ILE A 102 0.92 -11.12 9.23
C ILE A 102 2.14 -11.96 9.63
N GLN A 103 2.82 -12.56 8.66
CA GLN A 103 3.97 -13.43 8.93
C GLN A 103 5.20 -12.66 9.42
N GLY A 104 5.45 -11.47 8.88
CA GLY A 104 6.59 -10.61 9.24
C GLY A 104 6.49 -10.02 10.66
N MET A 105 5.31 -9.97 11.26
CA MET A 105 5.14 -9.54 12.66
C MET A 105 5.84 -10.49 13.65
N GLY A 106 6.02 -11.76 13.28
CA GLY A 106 6.67 -12.77 14.13
C GLY A 106 8.19 -12.66 14.24
N GLY A 107 8.82 -11.74 13.48
CA GLY A 107 10.27 -11.59 13.47
C GLY A 107 11.00 -12.76 12.82
N PRO A 108 12.33 -12.86 13.01
CA PRO A 108 13.12 -13.94 12.43
C PRO A 108 12.75 -15.30 13.03
N TYR A 109 12.67 -16.33 12.19
CA TYR A 109 12.40 -17.70 12.62
C TYR A 109 13.45 -18.19 13.63
N ARG A 110 12.98 -18.85 14.70
CA ARG A 110 13.82 -19.52 15.70
C ARG A 110 13.33 -20.95 15.90
N ASN A 111 14.26 -21.90 15.91
CA ASN A 111 13.97 -23.29 16.26
C ASN A 111 14.36 -23.56 17.72
N CYS A 112 13.38 -23.95 18.54
CA CYS A 112 13.58 -24.37 19.93
C CYS A 112 13.09 -25.82 20.18
N GLY A 113 12.89 -26.60 19.12
CA GLY A 113 12.45 -28.00 19.22
C GLY A 113 13.59 -28.93 19.63
N LEU A 114 13.27 -29.96 20.42
CA LEU A 114 14.19 -31.07 20.71
C LEU A 114 14.04 -32.15 19.64
N ASN A 115 15.15 -32.82 19.30
CA ASN A 115 15.12 -34.00 18.44
C ASN A 115 14.53 -35.18 19.22
N THR A 116 13.32 -35.59 18.88
CA THR A 116 12.60 -36.72 19.49
C THR A 116 12.40 -37.89 18.54
N ALA A 117 12.92 -37.80 17.32
CA ALA A 117 12.87 -38.91 16.38
C ALA A 117 13.60 -40.11 16.97
N LEU A 118 12.91 -41.25 17.08
CA LEU A 118 13.57 -42.52 17.34
C LEU A 118 14.49 -42.85 16.17
N GLU A 119 15.64 -43.42 16.48
CA GLU A 119 16.57 -43.94 15.49
C GLU A 119 15.83 -44.94 14.59
N LYS A 120 15.95 -44.73 13.28
CA LYS A 120 15.35 -45.59 12.26
C LYS A 120 16.46 -46.42 11.65
N SER A 121 16.85 -47.49 12.32
CA SER A 121 17.78 -48.45 11.73
C SER A 121 17.15 -49.07 10.49
N HIS A 122 17.95 -49.23 9.42
CA HIS A 122 17.52 -49.92 8.20
C HIS A 122 17.09 -51.37 8.48
N VAL A 123 17.58 -51.96 9.57
CA VAL A 123 17.19 -53.28 10.05
C VAL A 123 16.03 -53.11 11.02
N THR A 124 14.79 -53.22 10.52
CA THR A 124 13.60 -53.12 11.36
C THR A 124 13.38 -54.42 12.11
N GLY A 125 13.80 -54.48 13.36
CA GLY A 125 13.56 -55.60 14.27
C GLY A 125 13.31 -55.07 15.69
N PRO A 126 12.47 -55.74 16.50
CA PRO A 126 12.13 -55.29 17.86
C PRO A 126 13.32 -55.15 18.82
N GLY A 127 14.52 -55.61 18.44
CA GLY A 127 15.77 -55.45 19.19
C GLY A 127 16.74 -54.36 18.67
N ASN A 128 16.41 -53.64 17.59
CA ASN A 128 17.35 -52.72 16.93
C ASN A 128 17.19 -51.25 17.33
N PHE A 129 16.46 -50.96 18.42
CA PHE A 129 16.36 -49.61 18.95
C PHE A 129 17.50 -49.37 19.95
N ILE A 130 18.47 -48.53 19.59
CA ILE A 130 19.52 -48.11 20.53
C ILE A 130 18.87 -47.19 21.56
N THR A 131 18.45 -47.74 22.71
CA THR A 131 17.98 -46.91 23.82
C THR A 131 19.18 -46.34 24.58
N ALA A 132 19.12 -45.08 25.01
CA ALA A 132 20.22 -44.42 25.72
C ALA A 132 20.60 -45.13 27.06
N SER A 133 19.72 -46.00 27.56
CA SER A 133 19.88 -46.85 28.73
C SER A 133 20.53 -48.22 28.45
N GLU A 134 20.58 -48.67 27.19
CA GLU A 134 21.11 -49.98 26.78
C GLU A 134 22.48 -49.88 26.07
N CYS A 135 23.33 -48.91 26.44
CA CYS A 135 24.69 -48.80 25.88
C CYS A 135 25.59 -50.02 26.20
N LEU A 136 25.13 -50.96 27.02
CA LEU A 136 25.82 -52.19 27.41
C LEU A 136 25.10 -53.47 26.92
N ASP A 137 23.90 -53.35 26.37
CA ASP A 137 23.15 -54.49 25.82
C ASP A 137 23.39 -54.54 24.31
N PHE A 138 24.52 -55.14 23.96
CA PHE A 138 24.85 -55.38 22.57
C PHE A 138 23.81 -56.32 21.95
N HIS A 139 23.31 -55.95 20.76
CA HIS A 139 22.37 -56.78 19.99
C HIS A 139 22.88 -58.22 19.89
N PRO A 140 22.03 -59.27 19.97
CA PRO A 140 22.47 -60.67 19.97
C PRO A 140 23.30 -61.10 18.75
N SER A 141 23.29 -60.33 17.66
CA SER A 141 24.18 -60.53 16.50
C SER A 141 25.64 -60.11 16.76
N TYR A 142 25.88 -59.30 17.79
CA TYR A 142 27.21 -58.91 18.24
C TYR A 142 27.83 -60.04 19.05
N ASN A 143 28.71 -60.80 18.40
CA ASN A 143 29.50 -61.84 19.05
C ASN A 143 30.88 -61.26 19.46
N PRO A 144 31.17 -61.02 20.74
CA PRO A 144 32.48 -60.53 21.18
C PRO A 144 33.60 -61.57 21.01
N LYS A 145 33.26 -62.82 20.67
CA LYS A 145 34.19 -63.95 20.55
C LYS A 145 34.30 -64.49 19.11
N GLY A 146 33.66 -63.86 18.13
CA GLY A 146 33.64 -64.35 16.74
C GLY A 146 33.06 -63.36 15.74
N PRO A 147 33.00 -63.69 14.45
CA PRO A 147 32.39 -62.80 13.46
C PRO A 147 30.90 -62.60 13.79
N SER A 148 30.45 -61.34 13.80
CA SER A 148 29.03 -61.03 13.91
C SER A 148 28.30 -61.49 12.64
N HIS A 149 27.18 -62.18 12.81
CA HIS A 149 26.34 -62.64 11.71
C HIS A 149 25.15 -61.69 11.56
N CYS A 150 24.90 -61.25 10.33
CA CYS A 150 23.79 -60.39 9.94
C CYS A 150 22.46 -61.14 9.89
#